data_AF-A0A969WSF0-F1
#
_entry.id   AF-A0A969WSF0-F1
#
_cell.length_a   1.000
_cell.length_b   1.000
_cell.length_c   1.000
_cell.angle_alpha   90.00
_cell.angle_beta   90.00
_cell.angle_gamma   90.00
#
_symmetry.space_group_name_H-M   'P 1'
#
loop_
_entity.id
_entity.type
_entity.pdbx_description
1 polymer ?
#
loop_
_entity_poly.entity_id
_entity_poly.type
_entity_poly.pdbx_seq_one_letter_code
_entity_poly.pdbx_strand_id
1 'polypeptide(L)'
;MELKDRIIQQAGELFVKHGIKRISMDEIASRLGISKRTIYQNFKDKEDLLLHYIRHMEKMKAEYIKDISKDEHTVVHMFLRIIEMRKEFDFLNLIFIDDVKKYYPKANQELLDQQNRGVVHIRQFLEEGMAQGVIR
;
A
#
# COMPACT_ATOMS: atom_id res chain seq x y z
N MET A 1 3.55 18.62 3.17
CA MET A 1 3.85 17.35 2.48
C MET A 1 5.07 17.59 1.62
N GLU A 2 6.14 16.82 1.83
CA GLU A 2 7.39 16.93 1.06
C GLU A 2 7.15 16.58 -0.41
N LEU A 3 7.94 17.15 -1.32
CA LEU A 3 7.80 16.90 -2.77
C LEU A 3 7.91 15.41 -3.10
N LYS A 4 8.83 14.71 -2.43
CA LYS A 4 9.04 13.27 -2.61
C LYS A 4 7.78 12.47 -2.32
N ASP A 5 7.12 12.75 -1.20
CA ASP A 5 5.87 12.08 -0.82
C ASP A 5 4.77 12.39 -1.83
N ARG A 6 4.70 13.62 -2.32
CA ARG A 6 3.71 14.02 -3.34
C ARG A 6 3.88 13.24 -4.64
N ILE A 7 5.13 13.03 -5.06
CA ILE A 7 5.43 12.19 -6.23
C ILE A 7 5.02 10.75 -5.97
N ILE A 8 5.36 10.18 -4.80
CA ILE A 8 5.02 8.80 -4.43
C ILE A 8 3.50 8.57 -4.49
N GLN A 9 2.73 9.45 -3.84
CA GLN A 9 1.29 9.30 -3.76
C GLN A 9 0.64 9.40 -5.15
N GLN A 10 0.93 10.47 -5.90
CA GLN A 10 0.28 10.72 -7.20
C GLN A 10 0.69 9.70 -8.28
N ALA A 11 1.96 9.27 -8.28
CA ALA A 11 2.41 8.20 -9.18
C ALA A 11 1.76 6.85 -8.80
N GLY A 12 1.66 6.57 -7.49
CA GLY A 12 0.99 5.38 -6.98
C GLY A 12 -0.49 5.30 -7.38
N GLU A 13 -1.23 6.41 -7.25
CA GLU A 13 -2.62 6.51 -7.69
C GLU A 13 -2.76 6.23 -9.19
N LEU A 14 -1.84 6.74 -10.02
CA LEU A 14 -1.79 6.44 -11.45
C LEU A 14 -1.54 4.94 -11.71
N PHE A 15 -0.55 4.36 -11.03
CA PHE A 15 -0.22 2.94 -11.17
C PHE A 15 -1.40 2.05 -10.80
N VAL A 16 -2.09 2.34 -9.69
CA VAL A 16 -3.26 1.57 -9.25
C VAL A 16 -4.41 1.75 -10.24
N LYS A 17 -4.67 2.96 -10.73
CA LYS A 17 -5.82 3.22 -11.61
C LYS A 17 -5.64 2.67 -13.02
N HIS A 18 -4.42 2.74 -13.57
CA HIS A 18 -4.18 2.51 -15.00
C HIS A 18 -3.21 1.35 -15.31
N GLY A 19 -2.62 0.74 -14.28
CA GLY A 19 -1.51 -0.21 -14.44
C GLY A 19 -0.15 0.50 -14.53
N ILE A 20 0.89 -0.19 -14.12
CA ILE A 20 2.26 0.35 -14.09
C ILE A 20 2.83 0.41 -15.49
N LYS A 21 2.52 -0.56 -16.36
CA LYS A 21 3.10 -0.62 -17.71
C LYS A 21 2.67 0.56 -18.58
N ARG A 22 1.43 1.01 -18.43
CA ARG A 22 0.83 2.08 -19.25
C ARG A 22 1.31 3.48 -18.84
N ILE A 23 1.71 3.65 -17.58
CA ILE A 23 2.13 4.94 -17.05
C ILE A 23 3.63 5.15 -17.31
N SER A 24 3.94 6.31 -17.90
CA SER A 24 5.32 6.74 -18.15
C SER A 24 5.80 7.75 -17.11
N MET A 25 7.12 7.88 -16.95
CA MET A 25 7.70 8.91 -16.08
C MET A 25 7.41 10.34 -16.58
N ASP A 26 7.19 10.52 -17.89
CA ASP A 26 6.81 11.81 -18.48
C ASP A 26 5.37 12.20 -18.13
N GLU A 27 4.45 11.23 -18.18
CA GLU A 27 3.05 11.43 -17.78
C GLU A 27 2.95 11.80 -16.30
N ILE A 28 3.70 11.12 -15.43
CA ILE A 28 3.77 11.46 -14.00
C ILE A 28 4.27 12.90 -13.81
N ALA A 29 5.34 13.29 -14.51
CA ALA A 29 5.91 14.63 -14.44
C ALA A 29 4.92 15.71 -14.88
N SER A 30 4.26 15.49 -16.02
CA SER A 30 3.24 16.38 -16.59
C SER A 30 2.08 16.58 -15.60
N ARG A 31 1.56 15.49 -15.03
CA ARG A 31 0.43 15.55 -14.09
C ARG A 31 0.76 16.25 -12.77
N LEU A 32 2.01 16.17 -12.34
CA LEU A 32 2.52 16.83 -11.14
C LEU A 32 2.98 18.27 -11.38
N GLY A 33 3.01 18.74 -12.63
CA GLY A 33 3.53 20.07 -12.99
C GLY A 33 5.02 20.24 -12.70
N ILE A 34 5.81 19.16 -12.80
CA ILE A 34 7.26 19.16 -12.54
C ILE A 34 8.04 18.62 -13.73
N SER A 35 9.35 18.84 -13.75
CA SER A 35 10.20 18.27 -14.78
C SER A 35 10.47 16.78 -14.53
N LYS A 36 10.66 15.99 -15.59
CA LYS A 36 11.11 14.59 -15.48
C LYS A 36 12.42 14.47 -14.69
N ARG A 37 13.33 15.44 -14.85
CA ARG A 37 14.59 15.53 -14.10
C ARG A 37 14.35 15.62 -12.59
N THR A 38 13.33 16.36 -12.16
CA THR A 38 12.94 16.47 -10.75
C THR A 38 12.51 15.12 -10.17
N ILE A 39 11.84 14.28 -10.94
CA ILE A 39 11.50 12.92 -10.51
C ILE A 39 12.78 12.09 -10.35
N TYR A 40 13.67 12.10 -11.35
CA TYR A 40 14.90 11.31 -11.30
C TYR A 40 15.92 11.77 -10.24
N GLN A 41 15.79 12.99 -9.72
CA GLN A 41 16.56 13.43 -8.54
C GLN A 41 16.15 12.70 -7.26
N ASN A 42 14.92 12.18 -7.21
CA ASN A 42 14.35 11.54 -6.02
C ASN A 42 14.26 10.01 -6.16
N PHE A 43 14.21 9.49 -7.39
CA PHE A 43 14.01 8.08 -7.71
C PHE A 43 14.92 7.64 -8.85
N LYS A 44 15.51 6.45 -8.74
CA LYS A 44 16.43 5.95 -9.77
C LYS A 44 15.71 5.63 -11.08
N ASP A 45 14.55 5.00 -10.97
CA ASP A 45 13.73 4.56 -12.09
C ASP A 45 12.27 4.35 -11.65
N LYS A 46 11.44 3.81 -12.56
CA LYS A 46 10.02 3.53 -12.29
C LYS A 46 9.82 2.40 -11.26
N GLU A 47 10.71 1.41 -11.20
CA GLU A 47 10.64 0.33 -10.21
C GLU A 47 10.98 0.86 -8.81
N ASP A 48 11.98 1.73 -8.69
CA ASP A 48 12.32 2.39 -7.43
C ASP A 48 11.17 3.27 -6.90
N LEU A 49 10.52 4.04 -7.77
CA LEU A 49 9.31 4.81 -7.41
C LEU A 49 8.15 3.89 -6.97
N LEU A 50 7.93 2.78 -7.68
CA LEU A 50 6.95 1.77 -7.32
C LEU A 50 7.22 1.15 -5.94
N LEU A 51 8.47 0.80 -5.64
CA LEU A 51 8.86 0.27 -4.34
C LEU A 51 8.62 1.27 -3.21
N HIS A 52 8.94 2.55 -3.43
CA HIS A 52 8.62 3.61 -2.47
C HIS A 52 7.12 3.71 -2.22
N TYR A 53 6.29 3.59 -3.26
CA TYR A 53 4.83 3.58 -3.12
C TYR A 53 4.32 2.35 -2.35
N ILE A 54 4.83 1.16 -2.64
CA ILE A 54 4.46 -0.07 -1.92
C ILE A 54 4.77 0.04 -0.41
N ARG A 55 5.93 0.59 -0.06
CA ARG A 55 6.30 0.84 1.35
C ARG A 55 5.45 1.94 1.99
N HIS A 56 5.12 2.99 1.24
CA HIS A 56 4.22 4.03 1.71
C HIS A 56 2.83 3.45 2.05
N MET A 57 2.28 2.59 1.19
CA MET A 57 1.01 1.91 1.47
C MET A 57 1.09 1.02 2.72
N GLU A 58 2.18 0.29 2.93
CA GLU A 58 2.37 -0.51 4.14
C GLU A 58 2.36 0.36 5.40
N LYS A 59 3.07 1.49 5.37
CA LYS A 59 3.09 2.43 6.49
C LYS A 59 1.69 2.97 6.79
N MET A 60 0.93 3.37 5.76
CA MET A 60 -0.44 3.85 5.93
C MET A 60 -1.38 2.78 6.51
N LYS A 61 -1.25 1.54 6.06
CA LYS A 61 -2.00 0.40 6.64
C LYS A 61 -1.63 0.18 8.10
N ALA A 62 -0.34 0.22 8.45
CA ALA A 62 0.11 0.04 9.82
C ALA A 62 -0.39 1.15 10.76
N GLU A 63 -0.37 2.40 10.32
CA GLU A 63 -0.93 3.54 11.08
C GLU A 63 -2.44 3.40 11.28
N TYR A 64 -3.17 3.03 10.22
CA TYR A 64 -4.61 2.79 10.31
C TYR A 64 -4.96 1.65 11.28
N ILE A 65 -4.24 0.53 11.22
CA ILE A 65 -4.41 -0.59 12.18
C ILE A 65 -4.16 -0.13 13.62
N LYS A 66 -3.08 0.63 13.84
CA LYS A 66 -2.74 1.16 15.17
C LYS A 66 -3.81 2.11 15.70
N ASP A 67 -4.43 2.90 14.85
CA ASP A 67 -5.50 3.80 15.27
C ASP A 67 -6.79 3.04 15.59
N ILE A 68 -7.10 1.96 14.87
CA ILE A 68 -8.21 1.07 15.21
C ILE A 68 -7.99 0.40 16.56
N SER A 69 -6.77 -0.04 16.87
CA SER A 69 -6.48 -0.75 18.12
C SER A 69 -6.51 0.11 19.38
N LYS A 70 -6.63 1.44 19.26
CA LYS A 70 -6.69 2.38 20.40
C LYS A 70 -8.10 2.57 20.95
N ASP A 71 -9.12 2.31 20.15
CA ASP A 71 -10.51 2.33 20.59
C ASP A 71 -10.87 0.95 21.19
N GLU A 72 -11.72 0.93 22.23
CA GLU A 72 -12.30 -0.30 22.82
C GLU A 72 -13.34 -0.94 21.90
N HIS A 73 -12.92 -1.33 20.69
CA HIS A 73 -13.79 -1.96 19.71
C HIS A 73 -13.87 -3.47 19.94
N THR A 74 -15.08 -4.04 19.85
CA THR A 74 -15.26 -5.50 19.77
C THR A 74 -14.61 -6.03 18.49
N VAL A 75 -14.17 -7.29 18.52
CA VAL A 75 -13.56 -8.00 17.39
C VAL A 75 -14.38 -7.89 16.09
N VAL A 76 -15.70 -7.89 16.19
CA VAL A 76 -16.60 -7.67 15.03
C VAL A 76 -16.42 -6.29 14.40
N HIS A 77 -16.28 -5.24 15.21
CA HIS A 77 -16.06 -3.87 14.72
C HIS A 77 -14.68 -3.76 14.03
N MET A 78 -13.68 -4.48 14.52
CA MET A 78 -12.38 -4.59 13.85
C MET A 78 -12.48 -5.34 12.52
N PHE A 79 -13.23 -6.44 12.43
CA PHE A 79 -13.48 -7.12 11.17
C PHE A 79 -14.20 -6.23 10.15
N LEU A 80 -15.22 -5.49 10.57
CA LEU A 80 -15.93 -4.54 9.71
C LEU A 80 -14.98 -3.45 9.19
N ARG A 81 -14.13 -2.89 10.06
CA ARG A 81 -13.12 -1.88 9.64
C ARG A 81 -12.02 -2.45 8.75
N ILE A 82 -11.60 -3.70 8.93
CA ILE A 82 -10.66 -4.38 8.02
C ILE A 82 -11.30 -4.57 6.63
N ILE A 83 -12.60 -4.89 6.58
CA ILE A 83 -13.37 -5.02 5.35
C ILE A 83 -13.56 -3.64 4.68
N GLU A 84 -13.84 -2.59 5.44
CA GLU A 84 -13.92 -1.20 4.94
C GLU A 84 -12.57 -0.71 4.44
N MET A 85 -11.48 -1.04 5.14
CA MET A 85 -10.12 -0.81 4.66
C MET A 85 -9.89 -1.48 3.31
N ARG A 86 -10.45 -2.68 3.07
CA ARG A 86 -10.34 -3.31 1.74
C ARG A 86 -11.11 -2.55 0.65
N LYS A 87 -12.17 -1.82 0.98
CA LYS A 87 -12.95 -0.99 0.05
C LYS A 87 -12.26 0.36 -0.23
N GLU A 88 -11.65 0.97 0.78
CA GLU A 88 -10.88 2.22 0.58
C GLU A 88 -9.50 1.96 -0.04
N PHE A 89 -8.86 0.84 0.30
CA PHE A 89 -7.69 0.30 -0.39
C PHE A 89 -8.11 -0.69 -1.48
N ASP A 90 -9.13 -0.30 -2.27
CA ASP A 90 -9.76 -1.15 -3.27
C ASP A 90 -8.68 -1.87 -4.10
N PHE A 91 -8.71 -3.17 -3.88
CA PHE A 91 -7.60 -4.08 -3.77
C PHE A 91 -6.73 -4.07 -5.01
N LEU A 92 -5.55 -3.43 -4.94
CA LEU A 92 -4.50 -3.42 -5.96
C LEU A 92 -5.04 -3.89 -7.33
N ASN A 93 -5.75 -2.99 -8.03
CA ASN A 93 -6.42 -3.24 -9.31
C ASN A 93 -5.81 -4.45 -10.01
N LEU A 94 -6.58 -5.47 -10.39
CA LEU A 94 -6.01 -6.71 -10.97
C LEU A 94 -4.89 -6.42 -11.97
N ILE A 95 -5.00 -5.31 -12.71
CA ILE A 95 -3.97 -4.76 -13.59
C ILE A 95 -2.66 -4.40 -12.85
N PHE A 96 -2.69 -3.65 -11.74
CA PHE A 96 -1.52 -3.36 -10.90
C PHE A 96 -0.86 -4.63 -10.37
N ILE A 97 -1.62 -5.57 -9.76
CA ILE A 97 -1.01 -6.81 -9.25
C ILE A 97 -0.44 -7.67 -10.35
N ASP A 98 -1.16 -7.78 -11.46
CA ASP A 98 -0.71 -8.53 -12.62
C ASP A 98 0.57 -7.90 -13.19
N ASP A 99 0.64 -6.57 -13.31
CA ASP A 99 1.84 -5.86 -13.73
C ASP A 99 3.01 -6.09 -12.75
N VAL A 100 2.79 -5.97 -11.44
CA VAL A 100 3.83 -6.22 -10.43
C VAL A 100 4.36 -7.65 -10.54
N LYS A 101 3.45 -8.64 -10.59
CA LYS A 101 3.82 -10.06 -10.70
C LYS A 101 4.57 -10.40 -11.97
N LYS A 102 4.15 -9.83 -13.11
CA LYS A 102 4.72 -10.15 -14.43
C LYS A 102 6.02 -9.42 -14.72
N TYR A 103 6.15 -8.17 -14.27
CA TYR A 103 7.21 -7.28 -14.74
C TYR A 103 8.15 -6.78 -13.65
N TYR A 104 7.78 -6.89 -12.37
CA TYR A 104 8.55 -6.31 -11.26
C TYR A 104 8.79 -7.33 -10.13
N PRO A 105 9.68 -8.33 -10.31
CA PRO A 105 9.90 -9.40 -9.33
C PRO A 105 10.28 -8.90 -7.94
N LYS A 106 11.07 -7.82 -7.85
CA LYS A 106 11.46 -7.23 -6.55
C LYS A 106 10.28 -6.59 -5.84
N ALA A 107 9.45 -5.84 -6.57
CA ALA A 107 8.23 -5.26 -6.02
C ALA A 107 7.22 -6.34 -5.63
N ASN A 108 7.14 -7.44 -6.39
CA ASN A 108 6.31 -8.59 -6.03
C ASN A 108 6.80 -9.25 -4.74
N GLN A 109 8.12 -9.43 -4.58
CA GLN A 109 8.68 -9.98 -3.35
C GLN A 109 8.36 -9.08 -2.15
N GLU A 110 8.53 -7.76 -2.28
CA GLU A 110 8.16 -6.80 -1.23
C GLU A 110 6.66 -6.94 -0.85
N LEU A 111 5.76 -7.03 -1.83
CA LEU A 111 4.33 -7.26 -1.54
C LEU A 111 4.06 -8.58 -0.80
N LEU A 112 4.75 -9.65 -1.16
CA LEU A 112 4.60 -10.95 -0.49
C LEU A 112 5.12 -10.89 0.95
N ASP A 113 6.27 -10.24 1.17
CA ASP A 113 6.84 -10.07 2.50
C ASP A 113 5.91 -9.23 3.39
N GLN A 114 5.31 -8.17 2.83
CA GLN A 114 4.29 -7.36 3.52
C GLN A 114 3.05 -8.17 3.91
N GLN A 115 2.54 -9.02 3.00
CA GLN A 115 1.40 -9.89 3.29
C GLN A 115 1.70 -10.86 4.42
N ASN A 116 2.89 -11.49 4.40
CA ASN A 116 3.31 -12.41 5.45
C ASN A 116 3.40 -11.71 6.82
N ARG A 117 3.97 -10.49 6.88
CA ARG A 117 3.99 -9.67 8.10
C ARG A 117 2.59 -9.33 8.62
N GLY A 118 1.66 -9.00 7.72
CA GLY A 118 0.27 -8.70 8.07
C GLY A 118 -0.49 -9.90 8.63
N VAL A 119 -0.29 -11.10 8.05
CA VAL A 119 -0.92 -12.35 8.54
C VAL A 119 -0.46 -12.68 9.96
N VAL A 120 0.82 -12.47 10.28
CA VAL A 120 1.35 -12.69 11.64
C VAL A 120 0.65 -11.78 12.66
N HIS A 121 0.49 -10.49 12.34
CA HIS A 121 -0.19 -9.54 13.24
C HIS A 121 -1.66 -9.89 13.46
N ILE A 122 -2.38 -10.26 12.40
CA ILE A 122 -3.78 -10.68 12.51
C ILE A 122 -3.90 -11.95 13.37
N ARG A 123 -2.99 -12.92 13.19
CA ARG A 123 -3.00 -14.15 14.00
C ARG A 123 -2.82 -13.83 15.48
N GLN A 124 -1.79 -13.08 15.84
CA GLN A 124 -1.52 -12.71 17.23
C GLN A 124 -2.71 -11.97 17.85
N PHE A 125 -3.30 -11.03 17.10
CA PHE A 125 -4.46 -10.29 17.54
C PHE A 125 -5.67 -11.21 17.83
N LEU A 126 -5.94 -12.20 16.97
CA LEU A 126 -7.01 -13.18 17.19
C LEU A 126 -6.73 -14.08 18.40
N GLU A 127 -5.49 -14.52 18.58
CA GLU A 127 -5.07 -15.32 19.74
C GLU A 127 -5.28 -14.55 21.06
N GLU A 128 -4.96 -13.25 21.10
CA GLU A 128 -5.22 -12.38 22.25
C GLU A 128 -6.74 -12.25 22.52
N GLY A 129 -7.55 -12.06 21.48
CA GLY A 129 -9.01 -12.00 21.61
C GLY A 129 -9.64 -13.31 22.10
N MET A 130 -9.07 -14.46 21.72
CA MET A 130 -9.46 -15.78 22.24
C MET A 130 -9.08 -15.95 23.70
N ALA A 131 -7.86 -15.56 24.08
CA ALA A 131 -7.39 -15.63 25.47
C ALA A 131 -8.22 -14.77 26.43
N GLN A 132 -8.74 -13.63 25.94
CA GLN A 132 -9.63 -12.74 26.69
C GLN A 132 -11.10 -13.21 26.70
N GLY A 133 -11.44 -14.28 25.98
CA GLY A 133 -12.80 -14.81 25.89
C GLY A 133 -13.77 -13.97 25.04
N VAL A 134 -13.25 -13.00 24.28
CA VAL A 134 -14.03 -12.13 23.37
C VAL A 134 -14.29 -12.84 22.03
N ILE A 135 -13.40 -13.76 21.65
CA ILE A 135 -13.50 -14.64 20.47
C ILE A 135 -13.62 -16.09 20.95
N ARG A 136 -14.48 -16.88 20.32
CA ARG A 136 -14.65 -18.31 20.60
C ARG A 136 -14.22 -19.15 19.40
#